data_AF-A0A4Y2S2W5-F1
#
_entry.id   AF-A0A4Y2S2W5-F1
#
_cell.length_a   1.000
_cell.length_b   1.000
_cell.length_c   1.000
_cell.angle_alpha   90.00
_cell.angle_beta   90.00
_cell.angle_gamma   90.00
#
_symmetry.space_group_name_H-M   'P 1'
#
loop_
_entity.id
_entity.type
_entity.pdbx_description
1 polymer ?
#
loop_
_entity_poly.entity_id
_entity_poly.type
_entity_poly.pdbx_seq_one_letter_code
_entity_poly.pdbx_strand_id
1 'polypeptide(L)'
;MKEIIQEPTCINCGEKGHLAAWKGYKAFPLNQKTAIRKPGKSYAQAAENKNRNEDKPEMKKAEKTPDAAPDISELKDSLDTLKELQNLLKEFPTLLEVARQCRHAISRQEKVLIVLNALVGV
;
A
#
# COMPACT_ATOMS: atom_id res chain seq x y z
N MET A 1 -21.54 -2.32 24.66
CA MET A 1 -20.71 -1.23 25.23
C MET A 1 -19.96 -0.58 24.08
N LYS A 2 -19.95 0.75 23.97
CA LYS A 2 -19.09 1.45 23.01
C LYS A 2 -17.78 1.75 23.72
N GLU A 3 -16.69 1.17 23.24
CA GLU A 3 -15.36 1.51 23.73
C GLU A 3 -15.02 2.94 23.27
N ILE A 4 -14.76 3.82 24.24
CA ILE A 4 -14.35 5.20 23.98
C ILE A 4 -12.83 5.24 24.03
N ILE A 5 -12.20 5.53 22.90
CA ILE A 5 -10.75 5.76 22.85
C ILE A 5 -10.49 7.16 23.43
N GLN A 6 -9.80 7.22 24.57
CA GLN A 6 -9.58 8.50 25.28
C GLN A 6 -8.64 9.45 24.52
N GLU A 7 -7.65 8.90 23.82
CA GLU A 7 -6.72 9.68 22.97
C GLU A 7 -6.63 9.04 21.59
N PRO A 8 -7.59 9.33 20.69
CA PRO A 8 -7.53 8.81 19.33
C PRO A 8 -6.30 9.38 18.62
N THR A 9 -5.51 8.48 18.03
CA THR A 9 -4.39 8.86 17.15
C THR A 9 -4.89 8.91 15.71
N CYS A 10 -4.52 9.95 14.98
CA CYS A 10 -4.97 10.15 13.62
C CYS A 10 -4.29 9.17 12.67
N ILE A 11 -5.09 8.40 11.90
CA ILE A 11 -4.57 7.48 10.87
C ILE A 11 -3.80 8.21 9.76
N ASN A 12 -4.13 9.48 9.52
CA ASN A 12 -3.50 10.27 8.47
C ASN A 12 -2.23 10.95 8.97
N CYS A 13 -2.23 11.61 10.14
CA CYS A 13 -1.11 12.46 10.58
C CYS A 13 -0.33 12.00 11.81
N GLY A 14 -0.81 10.98 12.53
CA GLY A 14 -0.15 10.50 13.75
C GLY A 14 -0.29 11.42 14.97
N GLU A 15 -0.97 12.56 14.87
CA GLU A 15 -1.26 13.44 16.01
C GLU A 15 -2.43 12.88 16.85
N LYS A 16 -2.42 13.19 18.15
CA LYS A 16 -3.47 12.80 19.09
C LYS A 16 -4.65 13.77 19.06
N GLY A 17 -5.84 13.29 19.43
CA GLY A 17 -7.05 14.10 19.60
C GLY A 17 -8.04 14.06 18.43
N HIS A 18 -7.73 13.33 17.35
CA HIS A 18 -8.65 13.09 16.24
C HIS A 18 -8.34 11.76 15.54
N LEU A 19 -9.36 11.07 14.99
CA LEU A 19 -9.19 9.77 14.31
C LEU A 19 -8.78 9.90 12.84
N ALA A 20 -9.30 10.92 12.14
CA ALA A 20 -8.96 11.22 10.76
C ALA A 20 -9.13 12.72 10.48
N ALA A 21 -8.06 13.39 10.08
CA ALA A 21 -8.11 14.75 9.55
C ALA A 21 -7.94 14.70 8.03
N TRP A 22 -8.95 15.14 7.30
CA TRP A 22 -8.86 15.39 5.86
C TRP A 22 -8.50 16.85 5.56
N LYS A 23 -8.82 17.77 6.49
CA LYS A 23 -8.61 19.21 6.34
C LYS A 23 -7.39 19.62 7.15
N GLY A 24 -6.29 19.96 6.48
CA GLY A 24 -5.05 20.43 7.10
C GLY A 24 -3.93 19.40 7.23
N TYR A 25 -4.07 18.20 6.68
CA TYR A 25 -2.96 17.23 6.67
C TYR A 25 -1.85 17.70 5.72
N LYS A 26 -0.62 17.79 6.24
CA LYS A 26 0.57 18.36 5.56
C LYS A 26 0.87 17.75 4.19
N ALA A 27 0.50 16.49 3.97
CA ALA A 27 0.76 15.80 2.71
C ALA A 27 -0.24 16.16 1.58
N PHE A 28 -1.36 16.81 1.88
CA PHE A 28 -2.22 17.32 0.83
C PHE A 28 -1.73 18.70 0.40
N PRO A 29 -1.66 18.98 -0.92
CA PRO A 29 -1.38 20.32 -1.37
C PRO A 29 -2.45 21.24 -0.79
N LEU A 30 -2.00 22.22 0.00
CA LEU A 30 -2.82 23.36 0.33
C LEU A 30 -3.14 24.01 -1.01
N ASN A 31 -4.31 23.68 -1.57
CA ASN A 31 -4.93 24.55 -2.54
C ASN A 31 -5.18 25.84 -1.76
N GLN A 32 -4.20 26.75 -1.78
CA GLN A 32 -4.39 28.14 -1.46
C GLN A 32 -5.41 28.61 -2.48
N LYS A 33 -6.68 28.40 -2.15
CA LYS A 33 -7.74 29.17 -2.74
C LYS A 33 -7.36 30.58 -2.32
N THR A 34 -6.71 31.30 -3.22
CA THR A 34 -6.66 32.76 -3.17
C THR A 34 -8.12 33.15 -3.12
N ALA A 35 -8.63 33.31 -1.90
CA ALA A 35 -9.96 33.78 -1.64
C ALA A 35 -9.93 35.28 -1.92
N ILE A 36 -9.62 35.65 -3.16
CA ILE A 36 -10.19 36.85 -3.75
C ILE A 36 -11.66 36.49 -3.94
N ARG A 37 -12.41 36.52 -2.83
CA ARG A 37 -13.86 36.62 -2.90
C ARG A 37 -14.12 37.91 -3.65
N LYS A 38 -14.44 37.82 -4.94
CA LYS A 38 -15.00 38.97 -5.65
C LYS A 38 -16.25 39.38 -4.85
N PRO A 39 -16.32 40.58 -4.27
CA PRO A 39 -17.48 40.98 -3.50
C PRO A 39 -18.70 40.98 -4.44
N GLY A 40 -19.80 40.36 -3.98
CA GLY A 40 -21.11 40.51 -4.62
C GLY A 40 -21.62 39.40 -5.53
N LYS A 41 -21.22 38.13 -5.37
CA LYS A 41 -21.90 37.01 -6.06
C LYS A 41 -22.44 35.96 -5.10
N SER A 42 -23.76 35.85 -5.04
CA SER A 42 -24.50 34.79 -4.34
C SER A 42 -24.34 33.45 -5.07
N TYR A 43 -24.45 32.33 -4.35
CA TYR A 43 -24.39 30.96 -4.91
C TYR A 43 -25.39 30.77 -6.07
N ALA A 44 -26.56 31.42 -6.00
CA ALA A 44 -27.56 31.39 -7.07
C ALA A 44 -27.06 32.04 -8.38
N GLN A 45 -26.34 33.16 -8.28
CA GLN A 45 -25.86 33.92 -9.44
C GLN A 45 -24.68 33.26 -10.15
N ALA A 46 -23.97 32.34 -9.49
CA ALA A 46 -22.87 31.59 -10.10
C ALA A 46 -23.38 30.42 -10.97
N ALA A 47 -24.60 29.93 -10.74
CA ALA A 47 -25.18 28.80 -11.45
C ALA A 47 -25.82 29.18 -12.79
N GLU A 48 -26.13 30.46 -13.02
CA GLU A 48 -26.85 30.93 -14.22
C GLU A 48 -25.94 31.22 -15.43
N ASN A 49 -24.63 31.43 -15.25
CA ASN A 49 -23.71 31.68 -16.36
C ASN A 49 -23.19 30.37 -16.98
N LYS A 50 -24.04 29.69 -17.75
CA LYS A 50 -23.57 28.80 -18.81
C LYS A 50 -23.29 29.65 -20.07
N ASN A 51 -22.05 29.56 -20.54
CA ASN A 51 -21.48 30.11 -21.78
C ASN A 51 -20.78 31.48 -21.67
N ARG A 52 -19.45 31.44 -21.56
CA ARG A 52 -18.51 31.99 -22.56
C ARG A 52 -17.08 31.52 -22.24
N ASN A 53 -16.38 31.08 -23.28
CA ASN A 53 -14.96 30.74 -23.29
C ASN A 53 -14.09 32.01 -23.07
N GLU A 54 -12.77 31.82 -22.96
CA GLU A 54 -11.68 32.81 -22.70
C GLU A 54 -11.24 32.77 -21.21
N ASP A 55 -10.04 32.40 -20.79
CA ASP A 55 -8.74 32.20 -21.44
C ASP A 55 -7.95 31.10 -20.74
N LYS A 56 -7.20 30.34 -21.54
CA LYS A 56 -6.23 29.33 -21.12
C LYS A 56 -5.07 30.01 -20.36
N PRO A 57 -4.73 29.63 -19.12
CA PRO A 57 -3.41 29.96 -18.60
C PRO A 57 -2.40 29.07 -19.32
N GLU A 58 -1.44 29.70 -19.99
CA GLU A 58 -0.27 29.03 -20.56
C GLU A 58 0.40 28.17 -19.48
N MET A 59 0.31 26.84 -19.65
CA MET A 59 1.18 25.91 -18.95
C MET A 59 2.60 26.21 -19.40
N LYS A 60 3.36 26.91 -18.55
CA LYS A 60 4.82 26.80 -18.57
C LYS A 60 5.13 25.31 -18.50
N LYS A 61 5.78 24.80 -19.55
CA LYS A 61 6.33 23.44 -19.58
C LYS A 61 7.31 23.33 -18.41
N ALA A 62 6.83 22.81 -17.29
CA ALA A 62 7.72 22.09 -16.39
C ALA A 62 8.22 20.90 -17.20
N GLU A 63 9.54 20.81 -17.34
CA GLU A 63 10.21 19.65 -17.92
C GLU A 63 9.59 18.39 -17.34
N LYS A 64 9.11 17.52 -18.23
CA LYS A 64 8.77 16.15 -17.88
C LYS A 64 10.07 15.51 -17.38
N THR A 65 10.25 15.42 -16.08
CA THR A 65 10.88 14.21 -15.55
C THR A 65 10.04 13.04 -16.07
N PRO A 66 10.64 12.02 -16.70
CA PRO A 66 9.89 10.87 -17.14
C PRO A 66 9.20 10.29 -15.92
N ASP A 67 7.87 10.30 -15.96
CA ASP A 67 7.05 9.46 -15.10
C ASP A 67 7.47 8.04 -15.45
N ALA A 68 8.43 7.50 -14.71
CA ALA A 68 8.91 6.15 -14.90
C ALA A 68 7.74 5.25 -14.53
N ALA A 69 7.03 4.79 -15.56
CA ALA A 69 6.13 3.66 -15.41
C ALA A 69 6.91 2.58 -14.63
N PRO A 70 6.31 1.96 -13.60
CA PRO A 70 6.99 0.89 -12.87
C PRO A 70 7.50 -0.12 -13.90
N ASP A 71 8.78 -0.48 -13.82
CA ASP A 71 9.41 -1.37 -14.78
C ASP A 71 8.80 -2.77 -14.62
N ILE A 72 7.76 -3.04 -15.42
CA ILE A 72 7.00 -4.29 -15.41
C ILE A 72 7.92 -5.49 -15.75
N SER A 73 9.05 -5.22 -16.42
CA SER A 73 10.05 -6.23 -16.79
C SER A 73 10.71 -6.82 -15.55
N GLU A 74 11.14 -6.00 -14.59
CA GLU A 74 11.76 -6.44 -13.33
C GLU A 74 10.79 -7.29 -12.48
N LEU A 75 9.51 -6.90 -12.44
CA LEU A 75 8.47 -7.66 -11.76
C LEU A 75 8.22 -9.03 -12.43
N LYS A 76 8.28 -9.08 -13.76
CA LYS A 76 8.12 -10.32 -14.52
C LYS A 76 9.27 -11.29 -14.25
N ASP A 77 10.51 -10.78 -14.25
CA ASP A 77 11.70 -11.58 -13.95
C ASP A 77 11.65 -12.12 -12.51
N SER A 78 11.19 -11.30 -11.56
CA SER A 78 10.95 -11.71 -10.18
C SER A 78 9.88 -12.80 -10.08
N LEU A 79 8.79 -12.70 -10.86
CA LEU A 79 7.73 -13.70 -10.90
C LEU A 79 8.22 -15.03 -11.49
N ASP A 80 9.05 -14.99 -12.52
CA ASP A 80 9.61 -16.20 -13.13
C ASP A 80 10.59 -16.90 -12.18
N THR A 81 11.41 -16.13 -11.45
CA THR A 81 12.27 -16.65 -10.36
C THR A 81 11.43 -17.33 -9.26
N LEU A 82 10.29 -16.76 -8.89
CA LEU A 82 9.38 -17.35 -7.91
C LEU A 82 8.74 -18.66 -8.42
N LYS A 83 8.44 -18.78 -9.71
CA LYS A 83 7.94 -20.03 -10.30
C LYS A 83 9.01 -21.13 -10.27
N GLU A 84 10.25 -20.79 -10.56
CA GLU A 84 11.37 -21.74 -10.47
C GLU A 84 11.53 -22.25 -9.04
N LEU A 85 11.52 -21.35 -8.06
CA LEU A 85 11.56 -21.71 -6.65
C LEU A 85 10.35 -22.57 -6.25
N GLN A 86 9.15 -22.25 -6.72
CA GLN A 86 7.96 -23.07 -6.49
C GLN A 86 8.13 -24.48 -7.06
N ASN A 87 8.68 -24.61 -8.26
CA ASN A 87 8.91 -25.90 -8.90
C ASN A 87 9.94 -26.72 -8.11
N LEU A 88 11.04 -26.10 -7.68
CA LEU A 88 12.05 -26.76 -6.84
C LEU A 88 11.45 -27.26 -5.52
N LEU A 89 10.62 -26.45 -4.85
CA LEU A 89 9.96 -26.87 -3.61
C LEU A 89 9.01 -28.06 -3.82
N LYS A 90 8.39 -28.19 -5.01
CA LYS A 90 7.53 -29.33 -5.35
C LYS A 90 8.30 -30.63 -5.55
N GLU A 91 9.60 -30.59 -5.82
CA GLU A 91 10.43 -31.79 -5.98
C GLU A 91 10.69 -32.51 -4.64
N PHE A 92 10.57 -31.78 -3.52
CA PHE A 92 10.91 -32.32 -2.19
C PHE A 92 9.75 -32.22 -1.18
N PRO A 93 8.54 -32.72 -1.49
CA PRO A 93 7.36 -32.55 -0.62
C PRO A 93 7.55 -33.24 0.73
N THR A 94 8.15 -34.43 0.74
CA THR A 94 8.45 -35.20 1.95
C THR A 94 9.41 -34.45 2.87
N LEU A 95 10.45 -33.81 2.31
CA LEU A 95 11.42 -33.05 3.10
C LEU A 95 10.80 -31.80 3.72
N LEU A 96 9.89 -31.13 3.01
CA LEU A 96 9.15 -29.98 3.53
C LEU A 96 8.21 -30.37 4.67
N GLU A 97 7.56 -31.53 4.57
CA GLU A 97 6.71 -32.05 5.64
C GLU A 97 7.53 -32.42 6.88
N VAL A 98 8.67 -33.09 6.70
CA VAL A 98 9.64 -33.37 7.78
C VAL A 98 10.12 -32.09 8.44
N ALA A 99 10.49 -31.08 7.66
CA ALA A 99 10.90 -29.78 8.19
C ALA A 99 9.77 -29.12 9.00
N ARG A 100 8.51 -29.25 8.55
CA ARG A 100 7.34 -28.77 9.29
C ARG A 100 7.16 -29.51 10.61
N GLN A 101 7.28 -30.83 10.63
CA GLN A 101 7.19 -31.64 11.84
C GLN A 101 8.32 -31.32 12.82
N CYS A 102 9.55 -31.14 12.32
CA CYS A 102 10.70 -30.72 13.13
C CYS A 102 10.54 -29.36 13.80
N ARG A 103 9.69 -28.46 13.29
CA ARG A 103 9.36 -27.18 13.97
C ARG A 103 8.52 -27.37 15.22
N HIS A 104 7.75 -28.45 15.30
CA HIS A 104 6.85 -28.75 16.42
C HIS A 104 7.45 -29.73 17.43
N ALA A 105 8.51 -30.44 17.04
CA ALA A 105 9.25 -31.35 17.91
C ALA A 105 9.90 -30.61 19.10
N ILE A 106 9.69 -31.16 20.30
CA ILE A 106 10.11 -30.58 21.58
C ILE A 106 11.60 -30.83 21.83
N SER A 107 12.09 -32.00 21.42
CA SER A 107 13.46 -32.44 21.70
C SER A 107 14.30 -32.63 20.44
N ARG A 108 15.63 -32.58 20.60
CA ARG A 108 16.57 -32.91 19.51
C ARG A 108 16.43 -34.36 19.04
N GLN A 109 16.15 -35.28 19.96
CA GLN A 109 15.98 -36.71 19.67
C GLN A 109 14.75 -36.95 18.79
N GLU A 110 13.65 -36.26 19.09
CA GLU A 110 12.41 -36.30 18.31
C GLU A 110 12.64 -35.78 16.88
N LYS A 111 13.38 -34.67 16.71
CA LYS A 111 13.77 -34.18 15.37
C LYS A 111 14.59 -35.21 14.59
N VAL A 112 15.54 -35.89 15.26
CA VAL A 112 16.34 -36.95 14.62
C VAL A 112 15.47 -38.12 14.19
N LEU A 113 14.53 -38.54 15.04
CA LEU A 113 13.60 -39.63 14.72
C LEU A 113 12.71 -39.31 13.52
N ILE A 114 12.15 -38.08 13.47
CA ILE A 114 11.33 -37.62 12.33
C ILE A 114 12.12 -37.68 11.02
N VAL A 115 13.36 -37.21 11.02
CA VAL A 115 14.23 -37.23 9.82
C VAL A 115 14.58 -38.67 9.43
N LEU A 116 14.94 -39.52 10.39
CA LEU A 116 15.28 -40.92 10.11
C LEU A 116 14.09 -41.68 9.51
N ASN A 117 12.88 -41.51 10.05
CA ASN A 117 11.68 -42.17 9.52
C ASN A 117 11.42 -41.81 8.05
N ALA A 118 11.62 -40.55 7.68
CA ALA A 118 11.44 -40.11 6.31
C ALA A 118 12.53 -40.60 5.33
N LEU A 119 13.76 -40.82 5.82
CA LEU A 119 14.86 -41.33 5.01
C LEU A 119 14.82 -42.85 4.83
N VAL A 120 14.27 -43.57 5.82
CA VAL A 120 14.21 -45.05 5.81
C VAL A 120 13.03 -45.58 4.99
N GLY A 121 12.03 -44.73 4.68
CA GLY A 121 10.94 -45.09 3.76
C GLY A 121 10.05 -46.22 4.29
N VAL A 122 9.61 -46.11 5.54
CA VAL A 122 8.59 -47.01 6.14
C VAL A 122 7.20 -46.63 5.67
#